data_AF-A0A3L6RRW5-F1
#
_entry.id   AF-A0A3L6RRW5-F1
#
_cell.length_a   1.000
_cell.length_b   1.000
_cell.length_c   1.000
_cell.angle_alpha   90.00
_cell.angle_beta   90.00
_cell.angle_gamma   90.00
#
_symmetry.space_group_name_H-M   'P 1'
#
loop_
_entity.id
_entity.type
_entity.pdbx_description
1 polymer ?
#
loop_
_entity_poly.entity_id
_entity_poly.type
_entity_poly.pdbx_seq_one_letter_code
_entity_poly.pdbx_strand_id
1 'polypeptide(L)'
;MVNKRCRFLLEFGKRCGQKLDTVPLSDHPFYGQDVVAETKIEQNVALTLNYGCHPNDFFLLDYGFVITPNPYDQVELSYDGTLLDAASMAAGVSSPNFSAPAKWQEDILSQLNLHGEGSILKVSLGSPDIVDGRLLAALRVLLAADPEAVHKHDLKTLMSLDAQAPLGPTFEASALRTVLALCAIALQHFHTKIMDDEAILKGELPLTTKLAVHIRLQKKFMIVDVMQNISRRIKMLSAQKSTT
;
A
#
# COMPACT_ATOMS: atom_id res chain seq x y z
N MET A 1 -39.51 -0.31 27.89
CA MET A 1 -39.60 1.07 27.36
C MET A 1 -39.17 1.06 25.91
N VAL A 2 -40.11 1.20 24.97
CA VAL A 2 -39.83 1.22 23.53
C VAL A 2 -39.18 2.57 23.19
N ASN A 3 -37.90 2.52 22.82
CA ASN A 3 -37.05 3.70 22.70
C ASN A 3 -37.50 4.53 21.49
N LYS A 4 -38.11 5.70 21.75
CA LYS A 4 -38.62 6.66 20.75
C LYS A 4 -37.59 7.09 19.68
N ARG A 5 -36.30 6.77 19.88
CA ARG A 5 -35.18 7.06 18.96
C ARG A 5 -35.15 6.24 17.66
N CYS A 6 -35.84 5.09 17.56
CA CYS A 6 -35.96 4.36 16.27
C CYS A 6 -36.96 4.98 15.29
N ARG A 7 -37.91 5.78 15.77
CA ARG A 7 -38.96 6.35 14.93
C ARG A 7 -38.43 7.43 13.98
N PHE A 8 -37.47 8.22 14.42
CA PHE A 8 -36.89 9.29 13.60
C PHE A 8 -36.13 8.76 12.38
N LEU A 9 -35.24 7.76 12.55
CA LEU A 9 -34.50 7.19 11.43
C LEU A 9 -35.41 6.43 10.45
N LEU A 10 -36.43 5.75 10.96
CA LEU A 10 -37.46 5.11 10.11
C LEU A 10 -38.34 6.15 9.39
N GLU A 11 -38.70 7.25 10.04
CA GLU A 11 -39.47 8.34 9.42
C GLU A 11 -38.62 9.19 8.48
N PHE A 12 -37.32 9.34 8.73
CA PHE A 12 -36.37 10.00 7.84
C PHE A 12 -36.12 9.15 6.59
N GLY A 13 -35.83 7.85 6.75
CA GLY A 13 -35.75 6.91 5.63
C GLY A 13 -37.05 6.88 4.82
N LYS A 14 -38.22 6.84 5.48
CA LYS A 14 -39.52 6.96 4.78
C LYS A 14 -39.72 8.30 4.09
N ARG A 15 -39.32 9.43 4.68
CA ARG A 15 -39.47 10.76 4.07
C ARG A 15 -38.49 10.98 2.92
N CYS A 16 -37.26 10.50 3.04
CA CYS A 16 -36.28 10.51 1.97
C CYS A 16 -36.74 9.59 0.84
N GLY A 17 -37.14 8.35 1.14
CA GLY A 17 -37.76 7.44 0.18
C GLY A 17 -38.95 8.07 -0.53
N GLN A 18 -39.98 8.54 0.19
CA GLN A 18 -41.14 9.20 -0.43
C GLN A 18 -40.78 10.42 -1.30
N LYS A 19 -39.76 11.20 -0.90
CA LYS A 19 -39.31 12.35 -1.68
C LYS A 19 -38.44 11.97 -2.87
N LEU A 20 -37.72 10.87 -2.81
CA LEU A 20 -36.80 10.41 -3.85
C LEU A 20 -37.50 9.45 -4.84
N ASP A 21 -38.50 8.69 -4.40
CA ASP A 21 -39.36 7.81 -5.22
C ASP A 21 -40.16 8.57 -6.27
N THR A 22 -40.39 9.87 -6.03
CA THR A 22 -41.11 10.77 -6.94
C THR A 22 -40.18 11.58 -7.84
N VAL A 23 -38.86 11.47 -7.63
CA VAL A 23 -37.85 12.16 -8.44
C VAL A 23 -37.53 11.28 -9.64
N PRO A 24 -37.65 11.79 -10.88
CA PRO A 24 -37.23 11.06 -12.08
C PRO A 24 -35.79 10.59 -11.95
N LEU A 25 -35.46 9.42 -12.51
CA LEU A 25 -34.12 8.82 -12.38
C LEU A 25 -33.00 9.77 -12.86
N SER A 26 -33.29 10.63 -13.84
CA SER A 26 -32.40 11.66 -14.37
C SER A 26 -32.05 12.76 -13.36
N ASP A 27 -32.93 13.00 -12.40
CA ASP A 27 -32.81 14.05 -11.39
C ASP A 27 -32.54 13.46 -9.99
N HIS A 28 -32.45 12.13 -9.89
CA HIS A 28 -32.20 11.44 -8.63
C HIS A 28 -30.71 11.60 -8.25
N PRO A 29 -30.38 12.20 -7.10
CA PRO A 29 -28.99 12.54 -6.74
C PRO A 29 -28.06 11.33 -6.63
N PHE A 30 -28.65 10.14 -6.44
CA PHE A 30 -27.94 8.85 -6.42
C PHE A 30 -28.37 7.90 -7.53
N TYR A 31 -29.04 8.38 -8.59
CA TYR A 31 -29.54 7.56 -9.72
C TYR A 31 -30.30 6.27 -9.30
N GLY A 32 -31.15 6.36 -8.28
CA GLY A 32 -31.90 5.22 -7.73
C GLY A 32 -31.11 4.30 -6.80
N GLN A 33 -29.91 4.67 -6.35
CA GLN A 33 -29.15 3.89 -5.36
C GLN A 33 -29.53 4.24 -3.92
N ASP A 34 -29.66 3.20 -3.08
CA ASP A 34 -29.90 3.32 -1.65
C ASP A 34 -28.59 3.61 -0.90
N VAL A 35 -28.57 4.70 -0.13
CA VAL A 35 -27.45 5.04 0.77
C VAL A 35 -27.83 4.66 2.20
N VAL A 36 -27.10 3.69 2.76
CA VAL A 36 -27.35 3.17 4.12
C VAL A 36 -26.26 3.67 5.06
N ALA A 37 -26.66 4.11 6.24
CA ALA A 37 -25.72 4.51 7.29
C ALA A 37 -25.03 3.28 7.89
N GLU A 38 -23.70 3.23 7.82
CA GLU A 38 -22.89 2.17 8.44
C GLU A 38 -22.93 2.24 9.97
N THR A 39 -23.06 3.44 10.52
CA THR A 39 -23.08 3.69 11.96
C THR A 39 -24.28 4.53 12.37
N LYS A 40 -24.56 4.57 13.67
CA LYS A 40 -25.63 5.42 14.21
C LYS A 40 -25.24 6.88 14.09
N ILE A 41 -26.03 7.64 13.34
CA ILE A 41 -25.81 9.07 13.13
C ILE A 41 -26.46 9.85 14.28
N GLU A 42 -25.68 10.73 14.91
CA GLU A 42 -26.18 11.70 15.89
C GLU A 42 -26.77 12.94 15.20
N GLN A 43 -27.73 13.57 15.87
CA GLN A 43 -28.40 14.74 15.32
C GLN A 43 -27.41 15.91 15.16
N ASN A 44 -27.47 16.59 14.00
CA ASN A 44 -26.63 17.74 13.64
C ASN A 44 -25.12 17.44 13.49
N VAL A 45 -24.73 16.17 13.33
CA VAL A 45 -23.36 15.81 12.95
C VAL A 45 -23.20 15.81 11.43
N ALA A 46 -22.03 16.24 10.96
CA ALA A 46 -21.69 16.18 9.54
C ALA A 46 -21.76 14.72 9.05
N LEU A 47 -22.49 14.49 7.97
CA LEU A 47 -22.56 13.18 7.31
C LEU A 47 -21.33 13.01 6.44
N THR A 48 -20.63 11.90 6.61
CA THR A 48 -19.52 11.49 5.75
C THR A 48 -19.92 10.29 4.90
N LEU A 49 -19.40 10.23 3.67
CA LEU A 49 -19.52 9.08 2.78
C LEU A 49 -18.18 8.35 2.73
N ASN A 50 -18.23 7.02 2.72
CA ASN A 50 -17.06 6.20 2.45
C ASN A 50 -16.92 6.04 0.94
N TYR A 51 -15.86 6.62 0.36
CA TYR A 51 -15.58 6.58 -1.08
C TYR A 51 -14.86 5.29 -1.50
N GLY A 52 -14.57 4.39 -0.56
CA GLY A 52 -13.85 3.15 -0.78
C GLY A 52 -12.39 3.20 -0.36
N CYS A 53 -11.71 2.07 -0.53
CA CYS A 53 -10.33 1.84 -0.12
C CYS A 53 -9.34 2.33 -1.20
N HIS A 54 -9.20 3.64 -1.35
CA HIS A 54 -8.38 4.24 -2.42
C HIS A 54 -7.20 5.08 -1.87
N PRO A 55 -6.07 5.14 -2.61
CA PRO A 55 -4.95 5.98 -2.24
C PRO A 55 -5.23 7.47 -2.50
N ASN A 56 -4.41 8.35 -1.92
CA ASN A 56 -4.61 9.80 -2.05
C ASN A 56 -4.38 10.31 -3.48
N ASP A 57 -3.61 9.59 -4.31
CA ASP A 57 -3.46 9.95 -5.72
C ASP A 57 -4.81 9.88 -6.46
N PHE A 58 -5.63 8.86 -6.17
CA PHE A 58 -6.97 8.71 -6.74
C PHE A 58 -7.89 9.85 -6.27
N PHE A 59 -7.94 10.12 -4.97
CA PHE A 59 -8.77 11.21 -4.44
C PHE A 59 -8.36 12.58 -4.97
N LEU A 60 -7.05 12.83 -5.12
CA LEU A 60 -6.59 14.11 -5.64
C LEU A 60 -6.97 14.28 -7.11
N LEU A 61 -6.72 13.27 -7.94
CA LEU A 61 -6.90 13.37 -9.39
C LEU A 61 -8.38 13.36 -9.79
N ASP A 62 -9.19 12.52 -9.15
CA ASP A 62 -10.60 12.34 -9.54
C ASP A 62 -11.55 13.26 -8.77
N TYR A 63 -11.18 13.67 -7.54
CA TYR A 63 -12.07 14.42 -6.65
C TYR A 63 -11.48 15.74 -6.11
N GLY A 64 -10.20 16.03 -6.33
CA GLY A 64 -9.57 17.29 -5.94
C GLY A 64 -9.32 17.45 -4.44
N PHE A 65 -9.33 16.36 -3.66
CA PHE A 65 -9.04 16.39 -2.22
C PHE A 65 -8.11 15.25 -1.79
N VAL A 66 -7.61 15.32 -0.56
CA VAL A 66 -6.81 14.25 0.06
C VAL A 66 -7.37 13.90 1.42
N ILE A 67 -7.19 12.66 1.84
CA ILE A 67 -7.56 12.18 3.17
C ILE A 67 -6.29 12.08 4.02
N THR A 68 -6.32 12.63 5.24
CA THR A 68 -5.18 12.57 6.16
C THR A 68 -5.67 12.32 7.60
N PRO A 69 -5.27 11.21 8.24
CA PRO A 69 -4.53 10.07 7.66
C PRO A 69 -5.41 9.22 6.73
N ASN A 70 -4.84 8.66 5.67
CA ASN A 70 -5.50 7.69 4.78
C ASN A 70 -4.88 6.30 4.99
N PRO A 71 -5.65 5.31 5.50
CA PRO A 71 -5.13 3.96 5.78
C PRO A 71 -4.94 3.09 4.52
N TYR A 72 -5.26 3.60 3.33
CA TYR A 72 -5.09 2.92 2.04
C TYR A 72 -4.12 3.64 1.12
N ASP A 73 -3.41 4.63 1.64
CA ASP A 73 -2.41 5.35 0.87
C ASP A 73 -1.14 4.50 0.73
N GLN A 74 -0.54 4.56 -0.45
CA GLN A 74 0.60 3.73 -0.84
C GLN A 74 1.54 4.47 -1.77
N VAL A 75 2.79 4.01 -1.85
CA VAL A 75 3.76 4.42 -2.85
C VAL A 75 3.91 3.30 -3.87
N GLU A 76 3.58 3.58 -5.13
CA GLU A 76 3.84 2.66 -6.24
C GLU A 76 5.29 2.74 -6.70
N LEU A 77 5.91 1.57 -6.90
CA LEU A 77 7.21 1.38 -7.51
C LEU A 77 7.08 0.51 -8.75
N SER A 78 7.97 0.71 -9.71
CA SER A 78 8.11 -0.20 -10.86
C SER A 78 8.89 -1.43 -10.42
N TYR A 79 8.33 -2.61 -10.67
CA TYR A 79 9.06 -3.87 -10.61
C TYR A 79 9.97 -3.95 -11.85
N ASP A 80 11.26 -3.77 -11.63
CA ASP A 80 12.27 -3.75 -12.69
C ASP A 80 13.52 -4.50 -12.25
N GLY A 81 13.95 -5.50 -13.03
CA GLY A 81 15.08 -6.36 -12.67
C GLY A 81 16.39 -5.59 -12.48
N THR A 82 16.63 -4.54 -13.27
CA THR A 82 17.87 -3.73 -13.16
C THR A 82 17.87 -2.87 -11.90
N LEU A 83 16.71 -2.34 -11.52
CA LEU A 83 16.51 -1.61 -10.27
C LEU A 83 16.70 -2.55 -9.06
N LEU A 84 16.19 -3.78 -9.14
CA LEU A 84 16.38 -4.80 -8.10
C LEU A 84 17.85 -5.20 -7.96
N ASP A 85 18.57 -5.38 -9.08
CA ASP A 85 20.01 -5.64 -9.08
C ASP A 85 20.78 -4.48 -8.41
N ALA A 86 20.48 -3.23 -8.78
CA ALA A 86 21.10 -2.05 -8.18
C ALA A 86 20.83 -1.94 -6.67
N ALA A 87 19.57 -2.13 -6.26
CA ALA A 87 19.18 -2.11 -4.86
C ALA A 87 19.89 -3.22 -4.06
N SER A 88 19.98 -4.41 -4.62
CA SER A 88 20.62 -5.54 -3.96
C SER A 88 22.14 -5.39 -3.83
N MET A 89 22.80 -4.83 -4.85
CA MET A 89 24.21 -4.46 -4.76
C MET A 89 24.44 -3.42 -3.67
N ALA A 90 23.61 -2.37 -3.61
CA ALA A 90 23.68 -1.36 -2.56
C ALA A 90 23.42 -1.95 -1.15
N ALA A 91 22.59 -2.99 -1.07
CA ALA A 91 22.29 -3.73 0.16
C ALA A 91 23.40 -4.71 0.58
N GLY A 92 24.43 -4.94 -0.25
CA GLY A 92 25.51 -5.89 0.02
C GLY A 92 25.07 -7.35 -0.03
N VAL A 93 24.00 -7.66 -0.78
CA VAL A 93 23.51 -9.03 -0.95
C VAL A 93 24.28 -9.69 -2.11
N SER A 94 25.01 -10.76 -1.79
CA SER A 94 25.83 -11.49 -2.76
C SER A 94 24.97 -12.22 -3.81
N SER A 95 25.35 -12.09 -5.08
CA SER A 95 24.94 -12.93 -6.21
C SER A 95 23.44 -13.11 -6.52
N PRO A 96 22.62 -12.06 -6.65
CA PRO A 96 21.38 -12.16 -7.39
C PRO A 96 21.54 -11.63 -8.81
N ASN A 97 20.89 -12.30 -9.76
CA ASN A 97 20.72 -11.82 -11.12
C ASN A 97 19.21 -11.63 -11.35
N PHE A 98 18.64 -10.59 -10.74
CA PHE A 98 17.21 -10.30 -10.81
C PHE A 98 16.77 -9.95 -12.23
N SER A 99 17.67 -9.39 -13.04
CA SER A 99 17.42 -9.07 -14.45
C SER A 99 17.42 -10.30 -15.38
N ALA A 100 17.97 -11.44 -14.96
CA ALA A 100 17.99 -12.68 -15.73
C ALA A 100 17.62 -13.90 -14.86
N PRO A 101 16.34 -14.02 -14.46
CA PRO A 101 15.86 -15.16 -13.68
C PRO A 101 16.01 -16.49 -14.43
N ALA A 102 16.17 -17.58 -13.69
CA ALA A 102 16.06 -18.93 -14.25
C ALA A 102 14.62 -19.25 -14.65
N LYS A 103 14.43 -20.21 -15.58
CA LYS A 103 13.10 -20.58 -16.10
C LYS A 103 12.07 -20.89 -15.01
N TRP A 104 12.47 -21.65 -13.99
CA TRP A 104 11.58 -22.00 -12.87
C TRP A 104 11.21 -20.77 -12.00
N GLN A 105 12.08 -19.76 -11.93
CA GLN A 105 11.80 -18.50 -11.24
C GLN A 105 10.82 -17.67 -12.08
N GLU A 106 11.00 -17.61 -13.40
CA GLU A 106 10.04 -16.96 -14.32
C GLU A 106 8.64 -17.56 -14.18
N ASP A 107 8.52 -18.88 -14.06
CA ASP A 107 7.22 -19.55 -13.91
C ASP A 107 6.49 -19.11 -12.63
N ILE A 108 7.22 -18.88 -11.53
CA ILE A 108 6.67 -18.34 -10.29
C ILE A 108 6.37 -16.84 -10.43
N LEU A 109 7.25 -16.07 -11.08
CA LEU A 109 7.01 -14.64 -11.34
C LEU A 109 5.78 -14.41 -12.21
N SER A 110 5.50 -15.28 -13.18
CA SER A 110 4.26 -15.25 -13.97
C SER A 110 3.03 -15.54 -13.13
N GLN A 111 3.11 -16.47 -12.16
CA GLN A 111 2.02 -16.70 -11.19
C GLN A 111 1.81 -15.48 -10.28
N LEU A 112 2.87 -14.74 -9.97
CA LEU A 112 2.82 -13.46 -9.24
C LEU A 112 2.41 -12.29 -10.14
N ASN A 113 2.15 -12.51 -11.43
CA ASN A 113 1.83 -11.46 -12.40
C ASN A 113 2.91 -10.37 -12.53
N LEU A 114 4.18 -10.75 -12.38
CA LEU A 114 5.38 -9.91 -12.50
C LEU A 114 6.26 -10.27 -13.70
N HIS A 115 5.89 -11.28 -14.48
CA HIS A 115 6.59 -11.71 -15.69
C HIS A 115 5.62 -12.22 -16.74
N GLY A 116 5.89 -11.92 -18.01
CA GLY A 116 5.08 -12.33 -19.16
C GLY A 116 4.26 -11.19 -19.78
N GLU A 117 3.58 -11.49 -20.89
CA GLU A 117 2.72 -10.52 -21.57
C GLU A 117 1.53 -10.13 -20.70
N GLY A 118 1.29 -8.83 -20.52
CA GLY A 118 0.22 -8.31 -19.67
C GLY A 118 0.52 -8.28 -18.17
N SER A 119 1.78 -8.54 -17.76
CA SER A 119 2.18 -8.48 -16.35
C SER A 119 1.97 -7.11 -15.72
N ILE A 120 1.57 -7.07 -14.44
CA ILE A 120 1.39 -5.83 -13.68
C ILE A 120 2.68 -5.54 -12.91
N LEU A 121 3.59 -4.82 -13.57
CA LEU A 121 4.90 -4.42 -13.04
C LEU A 121 4.83 -3.26 -12.03
N LYS A 122 3.68 -3.00 -11.43
CA LYS A 122 3.52 -2.02 -10.35
C LYS A 122 3.45 -2.77 -9.04
N VAL A 123 4.31 -2.44 -8.08
CA VAL A 123 4.27 -2.97 -6.71
C VAL A 123 4.18 -1.82 -5.72
N SER A 124 3.57 -2.04 -4.57
CA SER A 124 3.34 -0.98 -3.58
C SER A 124 4.17 -1.12 -2.30
N LEU A 125 4.41 0.03 -1.67
CA LEU A 125 4.92 0.16 -0.31
C LEU A 125 3.95 1.00 0.51
N GLY A 126 3.69 0.59 1.74
CA GLY A 126 2.71 1.26 2.60
C GLY A 126 1.29 0.72 2.44
N SER A 127 0.42 1.17 3.34
CA SER A 127 -0.80 0.49 3.75
C SER A 127 -1.73 0.02 2.62
N PRO A 128 -2.45 -1.12 2.79
CA PRO A 128 -2.66 -1.85 4.05
C PRO A 128 -1.48 -2.72 4.50
N ASP A 129 -0.64 -3.17 3.57
CA ASP A 129 0.54 -3.97 3.86
C ASP A 129 1.80 -3.10 3.97
N ILE A 130 2.84 -3.59 4.64
CA ILE A 130 4.10 -2.82 4.74
C ILE A 130 4.84 -2.84 3.40
N VAL A 131 4.78 -3.96 2.69
CA VAL A 131 5.40 -4.22 1.39
C VAL A 131 4.45 -5.10 0.59
N ASP A 132 4.28 -4.83 -0.71
CA ASP A 132 3.54 -5.69 -1.63
C ASP A 132 4.04 -7.14 -1.53
N GLY A 133 3.13 -8.07 -1.24
CA GLY A 133 3.47 -9.46 -1.09
C GLY A 133 4.10 -10.08 -2.34
N ARG A 134 3.73 -9.61 -3.54
CA ARG A 134 4.33 -10.06 -4.80
C ARG A 134 5.80 -9.68 -4.88
N LEU A 135 6.16 -8.49 -4.42
CA LEU A 135 7.56 -8.06 -4.34
C LEU A 135 8.35 -8.93 -3.35
N LEU A 136 7.79 -9.21 -2.17
CA LEU A 136 8.42 -10.10 -1.18
C LEU A 136 8.64 -11.50 -1.74
N ALA A 137 7.61 -12.10 -2.34
CA ALA A 137 7.68 -13.42 -2.95
C ALA A 137 8.72 -13.47 -4.07
N ALA A 138 8.71 -12.47 -4.97
CA ALA A 138 9.70 -12.37 -6.05
C ALA A 138 11.13 -12.30 -5.51
N LEU A 139 11.40 -11.46 -4.52
CA LEU A 139 12.74 -11.35 -3.91
C LEU A 139 13.18 -12.67 -3.27
N ARG A 140 12.29 -13.35 -2.55
CA ARG A 140 12.55 -14.67 -1.93
C ARG A 140 12.90 -15.72 -2.98
N VAL A 141 12.12 -15.79 -4.07
CA VAL A 141 12.31 -16.72 -5.18
C VAL A 141 13.63 -16.45 -5.91
N LEU A 142 13.92 -15.18 -6.18
CA LEU A 142 15.10 -14.76 -6.96
C LEU A 142 16.41 -14.92 -6.18
N LEU A 143 16.35 -14.83 -4.86
CA LEU A 143 17.50 -15.09 -3.98
C LEU A 143 17.71 -16.59 -3.71
N ALA A 144 16.70 -17.43 -3.92
CA ALA A 144 16.80 -18.86 -3.68
C ALA A 144 17.60 -19.57 -4.79
N ALA A 145 18.54 -20.42 -4.39
CA ALA A 145 19.31 -21.25 -5.32
C ALA A 145 18.64 -22.61 -5.60
N ASP A 146 17.83 -23.10 -4.66
CA ASP A 146 17.20 -24.41 -4.72
C ASP A 146 15.70 -24.29 -5.01
N PRO A 147 15.19 -24.79 -6.15
CA PRO A 147 13.77 -24.78 -6.44
C PRO A 147 12.98 -25.61 -5.42
N GLU A 148 13.50 -26.73 -4.91
CA GLU A 148 12.76 -27.60 -3.98
C GLU A 148 12.48 -26.90 -2.65
N ALA A 149 13.37 -26.02 -2.19
CA ALA A 149 13.14 -25.19 -1.01
C ALA A 149 11.95 -24.24 -1.20
N VAL A 150 11.77 -23.69 -2.41
CA VAL A 150 10.69 -22.74 -2.73
C VAL A 150 9.36 -23.48 -2.94
N HIS A 151 9.35 -24.58 -3.68
CA HIS A 151 8.13 -25.34 -4.03
C HIS A 151 7.44 -26.00 -2.82
N LYS A 152 8.13 -26.12 -1.67
CA LYS A 152 7.53 -26.57 -0.41
C LYS A 152 6.52 -25.59 0.19
N HIS A 153 6.54 -24.33 -0.24
CA HIS A 153 5.69 -23.27 0.27
C HIS A 153 4.65 -22.87 -0.77
N ASP A 154 3.44 -22.54 -0.33
CA ASP A 154 2.45 -21.93 -1.19
C ASP A 154 2.78 -20.43 -1.45
N LEU A 155 2.23 -19.87 -2.52
CA LEU A 155 2.46 -18.47 -2.88
C LEU A 155 2.03 -17.52 -1.76
N LYS A 156 0.96 -17.83 -1.04
CA LYS A 156 0.48 -17.00 0.06
C LYS A 156 1.52 -16.87 1.18
N THR A 157 2.18 -17.97 1.56
CA THR A 157 3.28 -17.95 2.52
C THR A 157 4.47 -17.14 1.99
N LEU A 158 4.81 -17.30 0.71
CA LEU A 158 5.88 -16.53 0.06
C LEU A 158 5.55 -15.03 -0.08
N MET A 159 4.28 -14.64 -0.07
CA MET A 159 3.86 -13.24 -0.12
C MET A 159 3.74 -12.58 1.26
N SER A 160 3.63 -13.38 2.33
CA SER A 160 3.38 -12.87 3.68
C SER A 160 4.63 -12.30 4.36
N LEU A 161 4.49 -11.21 5.10
CA LEU A 161 5.52 -10.65 5.99
C LEU A 161 5.36 -11.19 7.43
N ASP A 162 5.03 -12.47 7.58
CA ASP A 162 4.80 -13.10 8.88
C ASP A 162 6.09 -13.28 9.70
N ALA A 163 5.91 -13.60 10.98
CA ALA A 163 7.01 -13.85 11.92
C ALA A 163 7.91 -15.04 11.53
N GLN A 164 7.38 -16.00 10.77
CA GLN A 164 8.11 -17.16 10.26
C GLN A 164 8.78 -16.81 8.93
N ALA A 165 10.11 -16.92 8.85
CA ALA A 165 10.86 -16.70 7.62
C ALA A 165 10.78 -17.96 6.72
N PRO A 166 10.03 -17.95 5.60
CA PRO A 166 9.69 -19.19 4.87
C PRO A 166 10.91 -19.95 4.39
N LEU A 167 11.85 -19.25 3.75
CA LEU A 167 13.11 -19.81 3.25
C LEU A 167 14.26 -19.72 4.27
N GLY A 168 13.95 -19.37 5.51
CA GLY A 168 14.92 -19.18 6.58
C GLY A 168 15.41 -17.73 6.76
N PRO A 169 15.99 -17.41 7.93
CA PRO A 169 16.25 -16.03 8.35
C PRO A 169 17.31 -15.31 7.50
N THR A 170 18.21 -16.04 6.83
CA THR A 170 19.27 -15.44 6.01
C THR A 170 18.73 -14.91 4.68
N PHE A 171 17.88 -15.69 4.00
CA PHE A 171 17.20 -15.26 2.78
C PHE A 171 16.21 -14.13 3.08
N GLU A 172 15.46 -14.25 4.16
CA GLU A 172 14.53 -13.22 4.60
C GLU A 172 15.24 -11.90 4.88
N ALA A 173 16.35 -11.92 5.63
CA ALA A 173 17.12 -10.71 5.89
C ALA A 173 17.72 -10.11 4.61
N SER A 174 18.05 -10.93 3.60
CA SER A 174 18.58 -10.44 2.32
C SER A 174 17.48 -9.79 1.49
N ALA A 175 16.32 -10.42 1.35
CA ALA A 175 15.15 -9.85 0.68
C ALA A 175 14.75 -8.50 1.32
N LEU A 176 14.67 -8.45 2.65
CA LEU A 176 14.31 -7.24 3.38
C LEU A 176 15.36 -6.13 3.26
N ARG A 177 16.66 -6.46 3.19
CA ARG A 177 17.70 -5.45 2.90
C ARG A 177 17.58 -4.90 1.49
N THR A 178 17.23 -5.72 0.50
CA THR A 178 16.94 -5.24 -0.86
C THR A 178 15.74 -4.29 -0.86
N VAL A 179 14.67 -4.58 -0.11
CA VAL A 179 13.54 -3.64 0.04
C VAL A 179 13.98 -2.33 0.72
N LEU A 180 14.84 -2.37 1.75
CA LEU A 180 15.39 -1.15 2.35
C LEU A 180 16.16 -0.30 1.35
N ALA A 181 16.97 -0.93 0.50
CA ALA A 181 17.70 -0.23 -0.55
C ALA A 181 16.75 0.36 -1.61
N LEU A 182 15.69 -0.36 -2.00
CA LEU A 182 14.64 0.18 -2.87
C LEU A 182 13.96 1.42 -2.26
N CYS A 183 13.66 1.39 -0.97
CA CYS A 183 13.11 2.54 -0.25
C CYS A 183 14.07 3.75 -0.29
N ALA A 184 15.38 3.50 -0.08
CA ALA A 184 16.39 4.55 -0.13
C ALA A 184 16.52 5.15 -1.54
N ILE A 185 16.46 4.33 -2.59
CA ILE A 185 16.45 4.79 -3.99
C ILE A 185 15.19 5.60 -4.27
N ALA A 186 14.01 5.09 -3.87
CA ALA A 186 12.74 5.78 -4.04
C ALA A 186 12.73 7.17 -3.38
N LEU A 187 13.32 7.31 -2.19
CA LEU A 187 13.47 8.61 -1.52
C LEU A 187 14.39 9.56 -2.29
N GLN A 188 15.44 9.06 -2.94
CA GLN A 188 16.36 9.88 -3.74
C GLN A 188 15.74 10.42 -5.03
N HIS A 189 14.68 9.79 -5.53
CA HIS A 189 13.94 10.30 -6.69
C HIS A 189 13.11 11.54 -6.38
N PHE A 190 12.87 11.88 -5.11
CA PHE A 190 12.22 13.14 -4.76
C PHE A 190 13.21 14.31 -4.88
N HIS A 191 12.80 15.32 -5.63
CA HIS A 191 13.58 16.55 -5.82
C HIS A 191 13.76 17.40 -4.54
N THR A 192 13.01 17.10 -3.48
CA THR A 192 13.05 17.82 -2.21
C THR A 192 13.15 16.84 -1.03
N LYS A 193 13.82 17.27 0.04
CA LYS A 193 13.88 16.52 1.31
C LYS A 193 12.60 16.75 2.13
N ILE A 194 12.45 15.99 3.21
CA ILE A 194 11.33 16.15 4.16
C ILE A 194 11.33 17.57 4.75
N MET A 195 12.49 18.02 5.25
CA MET A 195 12.63 19.36 5.86
C MET A 195 12.29 20.50 4.88
N ASP A 196 12.63 20.34 3.61
CA ASP A 196 12.31 21.33 2.57
C ASP A 196 10.79 21.46 2.40
N ASP A 197 10.07 20.34 2.38
CA ASP A 197 8.61 20.32 2.25
C ASP A 197 7.91 20.89 3.48
N GLU A 198 8.42 20.59 4.68
CA GLU A 198 7.92 21.19 5.93
C GLU A 198 8.13 22.71 5.95
N ALA A 199 9.26 23.20 5.44
CA ALA A 199 9.52 24.63 5.32
C ALA A 199 8.57 25.29 4.31
N ILE A 200 8.33 24.65 3.17
CA ILE A 200 7.36 25.12 2.16
C ILE A 200 5.96 25.22 2.77
N LEU A 201 5.51 24.21 3.52
CA LEU A 201 4.17 24.18 4.13
C LEU A 201 3.93 25.23 5.24
N LYS A 202 4.99 25.83 5.80
CA LYS A 202 4.89 26.93 6.76
C LYS A 202 4.58 28.28 6.12
N GLY A 203 4.82 28.42 4.81
CA GLY A 203 4.50 29.63 4.07
C GLY A 203 3.02 29.75 3.72
N GLU A 204 2.61 30.94 3.27
CA GLU A 204 1.31 31.12 2.62
C GLU A 204 1.39 30.62 1.17
N LEU A 205 0.59 29.60 0.87
CA LEU A 205 0.56 28.95 -0.43
C LEU A 205 -0.89 28.82 -0.92
N PRO A 206 -1.10 28.84 -2.25
CA PRO A 206 -2.36 28.38 -2.82
C PRO A 206 -2.70 26.97 -2.34
N LEU A 207 -4.00 26.71 -2.14
CA LEU A 207 -4.49 25.43 -1.62
C LEU A 207 -3.97 24.22 -2.44
N THR A 208 -3.96 24.35 -3.77
CA THR A 208 -3.49 23.29 -4.68
C THR A 208 -2.00 22.99 -4.50
N THR A 209 -1.17 24.02 -4.36
CA THR A 209 0.26 23.85 -4.05
C THR A 209 0.46 23.20 -2.68
N LYS A 210 -0.33 23.63 -1.67
CA LYS A 210 -0.28 23.05 -0.33
C LYS A 210 -0.63 21.55 -0.36
N LEU A 211 -1.67 21.18 -1.10
CA LEU A 211 -2.07 19.77 -1.29
C LEU A 211 -0.97 18.95 -1.96
N ALA A 212 -0.39 19.47 -3.06
CA ALA A 212 0.69 18.77 -3.78
C ALA A 212 1.92 18.53 -2.89
N VAL A 213 2.33 19.54 -2.12
CA VAL A 213 3.46 19.43 -1.18
C VAL A 213 3.12 18.46 -0.04
N HIS A 214 1.88 18.50 0.47
CA HIS A 214 1.43 17.59 1.52
C HIS A 214 1.47 16.13 1.05
N ILE A 215 0.93 15.80 -0.13
CA ILE A 215 0.99 14.43 -0.67
C ILE A 215 2.45 13.98 -0.82
N ARG A 216 3.29 14.82 -1.41
CA ARG A 216 4.72 14.52 -1.58
C ARG A 216 5.41 14.23 -0.24
N LEU A 217 5.11 15.02 0.78
CA LEU A 217 5.63 14.84 2.14
C LEU A 217 5.11 13.54 2.77
N GLN A 218 3.82 13.24 2.64
CA GLN A 218 3.22 12.00 3.16
C GLN A 218 3.85 10.75 2.52
N LYS A 219 4.06 10.75 1.20
CA LYS A 219 4.75 9.64 0.51
C LYS A 219 6.17 9.41 1.04
N LYS A 220 6.92 10.50 1.31
CA LYS A 220 8.25 10.39 1.93
C LYS A 220 8.19 9.80 3.34
N PHE A 221 7.26 10.28 4.18
CA PHE A 221 7.08 9.72 5.52
C PHE A 221 6.69 8.24 5.49
N MET A 222 5.83 7.84 4.56
CA MET A 222 5.43 6.46 4.37
C MET A 222 6.61 5.55 4.03
N ILE A 223 7.47 5.96 3.08
CA ILE A 223 8.68 5.19 2.76
C ILE A 223 9.59 5.08 3.99
N VAL A 224 9.75 6.17 4.77
CA VAL A 224 10.54 6.15 6.01
C VAL A 224 9.93 5.18 7.05
N ASP A 225 8.61 5.17 7.23
CA ASP A 225 7.95 4.24 8.15
C ASP A 225 8.14 2.79 7.72
N VAL A 226 7.99 2.49 6.42
CA VAL A 226 8.30 1.17 5.84
C VAL A 226 9.75 0.78 6.16
N MET A 227 10.71 1.68 5.95
CA MET A 227 12.13 1.43 6.28
C MET A 227 12.33 1.11 7.77
N GLN A 228 11.65 1.82 8.67
CA GLN A 228 11.74 1.56 10.11
C GLN A 228 11.15 0.20 10.49
N ASN A 229 10.00 -0.16 9.93
CA ASN A 229 9.35 -1.45 10.16
C ASN A 229 10.23 -2.62 9.67
N ILE A 230 10.77 -2.52 8.45
CA ILE A 230 11.66 -3.52 7.88
C ILE A 230 12.96 -3.62 8.70
N SER A 231 13.54 -2.49 9.11
CA SER A 231 14.73 -2.48 9.96
C SER A 231 14.51 -3.16 11.30
N ARG A 232 13.35 -2.95 11.94
CA ARG A 232 12.94 -3.66 13.16
C ARG A 232 12.86 -5.17 12.92
N ARG A 233 12.25 -5.59 11.80
CA ARG A 233 12.12 -7.00 11.43
C ARG A 233 13.47 -7.69 11.23
N ILE A 234 14.40 -7.05 10.50
CA ILE A 234 15.76 -7.59 10.28
C ILE A 234 16.49 -7.79 11.63
N LYS A 235 16.36 -6.84 12.56
CA LYS A 235 16.95 -6.98 13.91
C LYS A 235 16.38 -8.18 14.66
N MET A 236 15.07 -8.42 14.58
CA MET A 236 14.44 -9.59 15.21
C MET A 236 14.97 -10.91 14.63
N LEU A 237 15.14 -11.00 13.30
CA LEU A 237 15.69 -12.18 12.63
C LEU A 237 17.14 -12.45 13.06
N SER A 238 17.94 -11.40 13.27
CA SER A 238 19.32 -11.54 13.75
C SER A 238 19.40 -12.06 15.18
N ALA A 239 18.48 -11.66 16.07
CA ALA A 239 18.43 -12.14 17.44
C ALA A 239 18.04 -13.63 17.53
N GLN A 240 17.14 -14.09 16.65
CA GLN A 240 16.75 -15.49 16.56
C GLN A 240 17.92 -16.39 16.16
N LYS A 241 18.81 -15.91 15.27
CA LYS A 241 20.01 -16.63 14.84
C LYS A 241 21.01 -16.88 15.99
N SER A 242 21.00 -16.05 17.03
CA SER A 242 21.92 -16.17 18.18
C SER A 242 21.43 -17.15 19.25
N THR A 243 20.24 -17.74 19.10
CA THR A 243 19.59 -18.59 20.12
C THR A 243 19.51 -20.06 19.72
N THR A 244 20.09 -20.42 18.57
CA THR A 244 20.21 -21.77 18.00
C THR A 244 21.65 -22.05 17.65
#